data_AF-A0A6G6WK14-F1
#
_entry.id   AF-A0A6G6WK14-F1
#
_cell.length_a   1.000
_cell.length_b   1.000
_cell.length_c   1.000
_cell.angle_alpha   90.00
_cell.angle_beta   90.00
_cell.angle_gamma   90.00
#
_symmetry.space_group_name_H-M   'P 1'
#
loop_
_entity.id
_entity.type
_entity.pdbx_description
1 polymer ?
#
loop_
_entity_poly.entity_id
_entity_poly.type
_entity_poly.pdbx_seq_one_letter_code
_entity_poly.pdbx_strand_id
1 'polypeptide(L)'
;MRFTERELTVALQGAAKTVLAAQDKDVRKGRRTPDEAWEALGKFQRFQLLDGLGDQLLPVLVALPDVEVAPGTRPTFTEAQVRSTVEEHAGVAARGLKGRVLVQARVALVTAALEALPPRADPDALIVPDHL
;
A
#
# COMPACT_ATOMS: atom_id res chain seq x y z
N MET A 1 -3.36 -11.36 -12.13
CA MET A 1 -4.51 -11.20 -11.21
C MET A 1 -4.71 -9.72 -10.96
N ARG A 2 -5.96 -9.30 -10.85
CA ARG A 2 -6.30 -7.94 -10.44
C ARG A 2 -6.57 -7.87 -8.95
N PHE A 3 -6.22 -6.73 -8.35
CA PHE A 3 -6.58 -6.44 -6.97
C PHE A 3 -8.09 -6.27 -6.83
N THR A 4 -8.64 -6.83 -5.76
CA THR A 4 -10.00 -6.54 -5.30
C THR A 4 -10.05 -5.19 -4.58
N GLU A 5 -11.24 -4.60 -4.48
CA GLU A 5 -11.44 -3.35 -3.72
C GLU A 5 -10.97 -3.47 -2.26
N ARG A 6 -11.22 -4.62 -1.64
CA ARG A 6 -10.76 -4.90 -0.27
C ARG A 6 -9.23 -4.89 -0.19
N GLU A 7 -8.54 -5.53 -1.14
CA GLU A 7 -7.07 -5.54 -1.18
C GLU A 7 -6.52 -4.12 -1.38
N LEU A 8 -7.10 -3.32 -2.28
CA LEU A 8 -6.70 -1.93 -2.49
C LEU A 8 -6.90 -1.09 -1.22
N THR A 9 -7.99 -1.30 -0.50
CA THR A 9 -8.27 -0.62 0.77
C THR A 9 -7.22 -0.98 1.83
N VAL A 10 -6.89 -2.26 1.97
CA VAL A 10 -5.88 -2.73 2.93
C VAL A 10 -4.50 -2.21 2.57
N ALA A 11 -4.13 -2.25 1.28
CA ALA A 11 -2.87 -1.72 0.79
C ALA A 11 -2.72 -0.21 1.09
N LEU A 12 -3.77 0.56 0.82
CA LEU A 12 -3.80 2.00 1.10
C LEU A 12 -3.69 2.29 2.60
N GLN A 13 -4.42 1.55 3.44
CA GLN A 13 -4.33 1.70 4.89
C GLN A 13 -2.94 1.33 5.42
N GLY A 14 -2.34 0.26 4.91
CA GLY A 14 -0.98 -0.15 5.26
C GLY A 14 0.05 0.91 4.91
N ALA A 15 0.00 1.45 3.68
CA ALA A 15 0.85 2.56 3.25
C ALA A 15 0.66 3.80 4.14
N ALA A 16 -0.58 4.14 4.49
CA ALA A 16 -0.89 5.25 5.38
C ALA A 16 -0.29 5.07 6.78
N LYS A 17 -0.36 3.86 7.35
CA LYS A 17 0.29 3.53 8.63
C LYS A 17 1.81 3.69 8.56
N THR A 18 2.44 3.25 7.47
CA THR A 18 3.89 3.41 7.27
C THR A 18 4.29 4.89 7.17
N VAL A 19 3.54 5.70 6.43
CA VAL A 19 3.78 7.15 6.33
C VAL A 19 3.58 7.83 7.68
N LEU A 20 2.52 7.48 8.40
CA LEU A 20 2.25 8.01 9.74
C LEU A 20 3.36 7.65 10.71
N ALA A 21 3.84 6.41 10.70
CA ALA A 21 4.95 5.94 11.53
C ALA A 21 6.25 6.72 11.26
N ALA A 22 6.51 7.09 10.00
CA ALA A 22 7.68 7.90 9.64
C ALA A 22 7.56 9.36 10.12
N GLN A 23 6.35 9.92 10.18
CA GLN A 23 6.11 11.29 10.63
C GLN A 23 6.08 11.39 12.17
N ASP A 24 5.51 10.38 12.82
CA ASP A 24 5.27 10.35 14.25
C ASP A 24 6.58 10.19 15.05
N LYS A 25 6.85 11.13 15.94
CA LYS A 25 8.08 11.15 16.75
C LYS A 25 8.11 10.02 17.79
N ASP A 26 6.97 9.68 18.38
CA ASP A 26 6.89 8.66 19.42
C ASP A 26 6.96 7.26 18.82
N VAL A 27 6.41 7.03 17.63
CA VAL A 27 6.64 5.80 16.86
C VAL A 27 8.11 5.63 16.50
N ARG A 28 8.75 6.67 15.96
CA ARG A 28 10.19 6.64 15.65
C ARG A 28 11.09 6.43 16.88
N LYS A 29 10.60 6.78 18.07
CA LYS A 29 11.29 6.54 19.35
C LYS A 29 10.90 5.22 20.02
N GLY A 30 10.06 4.40 19.38
CA GLY A 30 9.58 3.13 19.93
C GLY A 30 8.69 3.26 21.15
N ARG A 31 8.10 4.45 21.38
CA ARG A 31 7.21 4.72 22.52
C ARG A 31 5.76 4.33 22.27
N ARG A 32 5.39 4.15 21.00
CA ARG A 32 4.10 3.65 20.56
C ARG A 32 4.23 2.92 19.23
N THR A 33 3.31 2.03 18.92
CA THR A 33 3.30 1.28 17.66
C THR A 33 2.66 2.11 16.52
N PRO A 34 2.94 1.78 15.25
CA PRO A 34 2.21 2.36 14.11
C PRO A 34 0.69 2.18 14.21
N ASP A 35 0.23 1.05 14.76
CA ASP A 35 -1.20 0.77 14.93
C ASP A 35 -1.82 1.65 16.02
N GLU A 36 -1.14 1.84 17.16
CA GLU A 36 -1.58 2.79 18.19
C GLU A 36 -1.62 4.22 17.64
N ALA A 37 -0.67 4.56 16.76
CA ALA A 37 -0.65 5.85 16.10
C ALA A 37 -1.84 6.06 15.17
N TRP A 38 -2.15 5.05 14.37
CA TRP A 38 -3.31 5.02 13.51
C TRP A 38 -4.62 5.10 14.30
N GLU A 39 -4.72 4.34 15.39
CA GLU A 39 -5.93 4.32 16.20
C GLU A 39 -6.19 5.64 16.93
N ALA A 40 -5.13 6.37 17.28
CA ALA A 40 -5.24 7.71 17.85
C ALA A 40 -5.77 8.77 16.88
N LEU A 41 -5.74 8.53 15.56
CA LEU A 41 -6.29 9.48 14.59
C LEU A 41 -7.82 9.48 14.59
N GLY A 42 -8.40 10.67 14.57
CA GLY A 42 -9.83 10.84 14.34
C GLY A 42 -10.24 10.47 12.91
N LYS A 43 -11.53 10.20 12.69
CA LYS A 43 -12.07 9.79 11.37
C LYS A 43 -11.67 10.74 10.24
N PHE A 44 -11.76 12.04 10.48
CA PHE A 44 -11.41 13.07 9.49
C PHE A 44 -9.91 13.06 9.14
N GLN A 45 -9.03 12.89 10.13
CA GLN A 45 -7.58 12.82 9.90
C GLN A 45 -7.21 11.57 9.10
N ARG A 46 -7.83 10.42 9.40
CA ARG A 46 -7.67 9.19 8.62
C ARG A 46 -8.12 9.41 7.17
N PHE A 47 -9.27 10.05 6.97
CA PHE A 47 -9.77 10.39 5.64
C PHE A 47 -8.78 11.27 4.86
N GLN A 48 -8.30 12.38 5.43
CA GLN A 48 -7.35 13.27 4.74
C GLN A 48 -6.06 12.56 4.33
N LEU A 49 -5.55 11.66 5.20
CA LEU A 49 -4.34 10.90 4.90
C LEU A 49 -4.58 9.87 3.79
N LEU A 50 -5.71 9.16 3.83
CA LEU A 50 -6.07 8.16 2.80
C LEU A 50 -6.35 8.83 1.46
N ASP A 51 -7.05 9.96 1.45
CA ASP A 51 -7.38 10.74 0.25
C ASP A 51 -6.10 11.21 -0.46
N GLY A 52 -5.18 11.85 0.26
CA GLY A 52 -3.93 12.34 -0.33
C GLY A 52 -2.97 11.24 -0.82
N LEU A 53 -3.03 10.05 -0.22
CA LEU A 53 -2.25 8.89 -0.67
C LEU A 53 -2.94 8.14 -1.82
N GLY A 54 -4.27 8.11 -1.83
CA GLY A 54 -5.09 7.40 -2.81
C GLY A 54 -4.78 7.83 -4.24
N ASP A 55 -4.71 9.14 -4.48
CA ASP A 55 -4.40 9.73 -5.79
C ASP A 55 -3.03 9.32 -6.35
N GLN A 56 -2.08 8.99 -5.46
CA GLN A 56 -0.71 8.64 -5.85
C GLN A 56 -0.52 7.13 -5.97
N LEU A 57 -1.22 6.37 -5.13
CA LEU A 57 -0.99 4.94 -4.93
C LEU A 57 -1.92 4.08 -5.78
N LEU A 58 -3.22 4.39 -5.81
CA LEU A 58 -4.22 3.53 -6.45
C LEU A 58 -4.02 3.40 -7.96
N PRO A 59 -3.72 4.47 -8.72
CA PRO A 59 -3.46 4.34 -10.16
C PRO A 59 -2.29 3.39 -10.45
N VAL A 60 -1.22 3.48 -9.65
CA VAL A 60 -0.03 2.63 -9.81
C VAL A 60 -0.34 1.17 -9.48
N LEU A 61 -1.03 0.90 -8.36
CA LEU A 61 -1.41 -0.46 -7.98
C LEU A 61 -2.28 -1.14 -9.04
N VAL A 62 -3.22 -0.42 -9.63
CA VAL A 62 -4.11 -0.95 -10.67
C VAL A 62 -3.38 -1.18 -12.00
N ALA A 63 -2.30 -0.44 -12.25
CA ALA A 63 -1.47 -0.57 -13.45
C ALA A 63 -0.33 -1.59 -13.32
N LEU A 64 -0.14 -2.19 -12.14
CA LEU A 64 0.82 -3.28 -11.98
C LEU A 64 0.47 -4.47 -12.90
N PRO A 65 1.48 -5.20 -13.42
CA PRO A 65 1.24 -6.32 -14.31
C PRO A 65 0.43 -7.42 -13.61
N ASP A 66 -0.39 -8.11 -14.38
CA ASP A 66 -1.13 -9.27 -13.88
C ASP A 66 -0.16 -10.38 -13.46
N VAL A 67 -0.19 -10.76 -12.18
CA VAL A 67 0.55 -11.92 -11.63
C VAL A 67 -0.38 -13.03 -11.18
N GLU A 68 0.03 -14.29 -11.30
CA GLU A 68 -0.69 -15.41 -10.71
C GLU A 68 -0.34 -15.52 -9.23
N VAL A 69 -1.34 -15.70 -8.37
CA VAL A 69 -1.14 -15.83 -6.92
C VAL A 69 -1.99 -16.97 -6.42
N ALA A 70 -1.32 -17.98 -5.87
CA ALA A 70 -1.97 -19.11 -5.25
C ALA A 70 -2.74 -18.67 -3.99
N PRO A 71 -3.89 -19.29 -3.68
CA PRO A 71 -4.54 -19.11 -2.40
C PRO A 71 -3.57 -19.31 -1.23
N GLY A 72 -3.72 -18.50 -0.18
CA GLY A 72 -2.82 -18.51 0.98
C GLY A 72 -1.45 -17.86 0.74
N THR A 73 -1.19 -17.28 -0.43
CA THR A 73 0.06 -16.56 -0.72
C THR A 73 -0.19 -15.08 -1.01
N ARG A 74 0.89 -14.28 -0.97
CA ARG A 74 0.84 -12.85 -1.29
C ARG A 74 1.30 -12.60 -2.72
N PRO A 75 0.78 -11.57 -3.39
CA PRO A 75 1.35 -11.15 -4.67
C PRO A 75 2.81 -10.71 -4.47
N THR A 76 3.68 -11.19 -5.36
CA THR A 76 5.08 -10.79 -5.40
C THR A 76 5.33 -10.02 -6.68
N PHE A 77 5.90 -8.83 -6.55
CA PHE A 77 6.34 -8.01 -7.68
C PHE A 77 7.84 -7.75 -7.54
N THR A 78 8.54 -7.76 -8.66
CA THR A 78 9.95 -7.34 -8.69
C THR A 78 10.05 -5.83 -8.52
N GLU A 79 11.16 -5.34 -7.96
CA GLU A 79 11.41 -3.90 -7.87
C GLU A 79 11.37 -3.21 -9.24
N ALA A 80 11.87 -3.88 -10.29
CA ALA A 80 11.85 -3.37 -11.65
C ALA A 80 10.43 -3.15 -12.19
N GLN A 81 9.50 -4.08 -11.92
CA GLN A 81 8.09 -3.93 -12.30
C GLN A 81 7.46 -2.73 -11.58
N VAL A 82 7.63 -2.63 -10.26
CA VAL A 82 7.08 -1.50 -9.48
C VAL A 82 7.65 -0.18 -9.97
N ARG A 83 8.97 -0.12 -10.19
CA ARG A 83 9.66 1.08 -10.68
C ARG A 83 9.17 1.51 -12.06
N SER A 84 9.06 0.58 -13.02
CA SER A 84 8.57 0.89 -14.38
C SER A 84 7.18 1.50 -14.32
N THR A 85 6.25 0.87 -13.60
CA THR A 85 4.87 1.36 -13.46
C THR A 85 4.82 2.74 -12.80
N VAL A 86 5.64 2.99 -11.77
CA VAL A 86 5.74 4.31 -11.13
C VAL A 86 6.28 5.37 -12.09
N GLU A 87 7.32 5.06 -12.87
CA GLU A 87 7.93 5.98 -13.83
C GLU A 87 6.95 6.32 -14.97
N GLU A 88 6.23 5.34 -15.49
CA GLU A 88 5.18 5.52 -16.48
C GLU A 88 4.08 6.46 -15.98
N HIS A 89 3.60 6.26 -14.74
CA HIS A 89 2.59 7.13 -14.14
C HIS A 89 3.11 8.53 -13.76
N ALA A 90 4.39 8.65 -13.40
CA ALA A 90 4.99 9.94 -13.12
C ALA A 90 5.25 10.76 -14.40
N GLY A 91 5.45 10.11 -15.55
CA GLY A 91 5.62 10.75 -16.85
C GLY A 91 6.72 11.81 -16.83
N VAL A 92 6.39 13.05 -17.23
CA VAL A 92 7.36 14.16 -17.26
C VAL A 92 7.88 14.52 -15.86
N ALA A 93 7.09 14.27 -14.80
CA ALA A 93 7.51 14.53 -13.42
C ALA A 93 8.64 13.62 -12.93
N ALA A 94 8.91 12.50 -13.63
CA ALA A 94 10.04 11.61 -13.33
C ALA A 94 11.41 12.19 -13.75
N ARG A 95 11.44 13.29 -14.52
CA ARG A 95 12.68 13.83 -15.09
C ARG A 95 13.50 14.64 -14.08
N GLY A 96 14.82 14.60 -14.25
CA GLY A 96 15.77 15.35 -13.42
C GLY A 96 15.93 14.81 -11.99
N LEU A 97 16.70 15.51 -11.16
CA LEU A 97 17.01 15.05 -9.80
C LEU A 97 15.77 14.95 -8.91
N LYS A 98 14.89 15.96 -8.96
CA LYS A 98 13.63 15.97 -8.19
C LYS A 98 12.70 14.82 -8.61
N GLY A 99 12.63 14.53 -9.92
CA GLY A 99 11.85 13.42 -10.43
C GLY A 99 12.36 12.05 -9.98
N ARG A 100 13.67 11.86 -9.92
CA ARG A 100 14.26 10.64 -9.35
C ARG A 100 13.87 10.43 -7.89
N VAL A 101 13.89 11.49 -7.07
CA VAL A 101 13.46 11.41 -5.66
C VAL A 101 11.97 11.07 -5.56
N LEU A 102 11.13 11.70 -6.38
CA LEU A 102 9.70 11.40 -6.45
C LEU A 102 9.45 9.92 -6.79
N VAL A 103 10.13 9.40 -7.81
CA VAL A 103 10.01 7.99 -8.22
C VAL A 103 10.43 7.07 -7.08
N GLN A 104 11.57 7.31 -6.44
CA GLN A 104 12.03 6.48 -5.31
C GLN A 104 11.04 6.51 -4.14
N ALA A 105 10.51 7.69 -3.80
CA ALA A 105 9.52 7.82 -2.73
C ALA A 105 8.22 7.05 -3.06
N ARG A 106 7.75 7.12 -4.31
CA ARG A 106 6.57 6.37 -4.77
C ARG A 106 6.81 4.86 -4.83
N VAL A 107 7.98 4.42 -5.28
CA VAL A 107 8.35 3.00 -5.25
C VAL A 107 8.32 2.49 -3.81
N ALA A 108 8.94 3.20 -2.87
CA ALA A 108 8.90 2.83 -1.45
C ALA A 108 7.47 2.79 -0.89
N LEU A 109 6.61 3.74 -1.28
CA LEU A 109 5.21 3.77 -0.88
C LEU A 109 4.41 2.56 -1.41
N VAL A 110 4.59 2.22 -2.69
CA VAL A 110 3.94 1.07 -3.33
C VAL A 110 4.42 -0.23 -2.69
N THR A 111 5.73 -0.37 -2.44
CA THR A 111 6.26 -1.55 -1.75
C THR A 111 5.65 -1.70 -0.35
N ALA A 112 5.58 -0.62 0.43
CA ALA A 112 4.93 -0.65 1.75
C ALA A 112 3.44 -1.03 1.66
N ALA A 113 2.74 -0.60 0.61
CA ALA A 113 1.35 -0.98 0.36
C ALA A 113 1.21 -2.48 0.06
N LEU A 114 2.10 -3.03 -0.77
CA LEU A 114 2.12 -4.45 -1.14
C LEU A 114 2.47 -5.35 0.05
N GLU A 115 3.41 -4.92 0.91
CA GLU A 115 3.79 -5.64 2.13
C GLU A 115 2.65 -5.72 3.15
N ALA A 116 1.70 -4.77 3.13
CA ALA A 116 0.54 -4.77 4.01
C ALA A 116 -0.57 -5.74 3.56
N LEU A 117 -0.50 -6.28 2.34
CA LEU A 117 -1.53 -7.19 1.85
C LEU A 117 -1.52 -8.50 2.63
N PRO A 118 -2.70 -8.98 3.09
CA PRO A 118 -2.82 -10.30 3.65
C PRO A 118 -2.61 -11.35 2.55
N PRO A 119 -2.25 -12.59 2.93
CA PRO A 119 -2.33 -13.71 1.99
C PRO A 119 -3.72 -13.82 1.38
N ARG A 120 -3.78 -14.14 0.07
CA ARG A 120 -5.02 -14.18 -0.69
C ARG A 120 -5.95 -15.25 -0.14
N ALA A 121 -7.20 -14.88 0.10
CA ALA A 121 -8.23 -15.85 0.48
C ALA A 121 -8.54 -16.76 -0.72
N ASP A 122 -8.73 -18.05 -0.45
CA ASP A 122 -9.16 -19.02 -1.45
C ASP A 122 -10.62 -18.72 -1.84
N PRO A 123 -10.93 -18.44 -3.13
CA PRO A 123 -12.31 -18.22 -3.56
C PRO A 123 -13.22 -19.44 -3.35
N ASP A 124 -12.66 -20.65 -3.29
CA ASP A 124 -13.40 -21.90 -3.13
C ASP A 124 -13.48 -22.37 -1.67
N ALA A 125 -12.76 -21.72 -0.74
CA ALA A 125 -12.87 -22.02 0.68
C ALA A 125 -14.12 -21.36 1.26
N LEU A 126 -15.19 -22.14 1.40
CA LEU A 126 -16.32 -21.79 2.26
C LEU A 126 -15.85 -21.74 3.72
N ILE A 127 -15.57 -20.53 4.20
CA ILE A 127 -15.35 -20.27 5.63
C ILE A 127 -16.73 -20.31 6.30
N VAL A 128 -17.17 -21.50 6.72
CA VAL A 128 -18.33 -21.65 7.60
C VAL A 128 -17.86 -21.36 9.03
N PRO A 129 -18.40 -20.34 9.72
CA PRO A 129 -18.04 -20.08 11.10
C PRO A 129 -18.55 -21.24 11.99
N ASP A 130 -17.68 -21.81 12.83
CA ASP A 130 -17.95 -22.94 13.75
C ASP A 130 -18.94 -22.62 14.89
N HIS A 131 -19.81 -21.63 14.72
CA HIS A 131 -20.83 -21.23 15.69
C HIS A 131 -22.19 -21.23 15.01
N LEU A 132 -22.80 -22.42 15.02
CA LEU A 132 -24.24 -22.65 14.92
C LEU A 132 -24.75 -23.18 16.26
#